data_AF-A0A951VEF5-F1
#
_entry.id   AF-A0A951VEF5-F1
#
_cell.length_a   1.000
_cell.length_b   1.000
_cell.length_c   1.000
_cell.angle_alpha   90.00
_cell.angle_beta   90.00
_cell.angle_gamma   90.00
#
_symmetry.space_group_name_H-M   'P 1'
#
loop_
_entity.id
_entity.type
_entity.pdbx_description
1 polymer ?
#
loop_
_entity_poly.entity_id
_entity_poly.type
_entity_poly.pdbx_seq_one_letter_code
_entity_poly.pdbx_strand_id
1 'polypeptide(L)'
;MKIMSSMVLCIISIAACTQTNNISGNQNAEAVATYYYRLPGTIAVDENGNEIPPIIDTVYTVYVITKDSVDHWETACIKGKYFDAYATLSNQDVVALESAEATDEKINIEVPRQSRLWIVSLSLRIDKKEPRPEHETTSWIAFTIAGKRYLCPIKKLIRVEGIPSV
;
A
#
# COMPACT_ATOMS: atom_id res chain seq x y z
N MET A 1 6.94 -26.33 -68.46
CA MET A 1 7.08 -24.87 -68.28
C MET A 1 5.71 -24.27 -68.00
N LYS A 2 5.37 -24.08 -66.72
CA LYS A 2 4.56 -22.96 -66.19
C LYS A 2 4.50 -23.14 -64.67
N ILE A 3 4.86 -22.05 -64.01
CA ILE A 3 5.25 -21.94 -62.61
C ILE A 3 4.11 -21.23 -61.88
N MET A 4 3.90 -21.59 -60.62
CA MET A 4 3.36 -20.75 -59.54
C MET A 4 2.01 -20.04 -59.78
N SER A 5 0.96 -20.53 -59.11
CA SER A 5 -0.06 -19.62 -58.59
C SER A 5 0.07 -19.55 -57.07
N SER A 6 0.34 -18.32 -56.65
CA SER A 6 0.73 -17.86 -55.32
C SER A 6 -0.38 -18.09 -54.28
N MET A 7 -0.06 -18.84 -53.24
CA MET A 7 -0.90 -18.94 -52.04
C MET A 7 -0.18 -18.17 -50.92
N VAL A 8 -0.55 -16.91 -50.73
CA VAL A 8 -0.13 -16.12 -49.56
C VAL A 8 -1.38 -15.74 -48.79
N LEU A 9 -1.71 -16.59 -47.82
CA LEU A 9 -2.74 -16.37 -46.82
C LEU A 9 -2.12 -15.50 -45.71
N CYS A 10 -2.21 -14.18 -45.82
CA CYS A 10 -1.83 -13.26 -44.75
C CYS A 10 -2.90 -13.28 -43.65
N ILE A 11 -2.75 -14.21 -42.69
CA ILE A 11 -3.45 -14.15 -41.41
C ILE A 11 -2.80 -13.02 -40.60
N ILE A 12 -3.38 -11.83 -40.68
CA ILE A 12 -3.05 -10.75 -39.75
C ILE A 12 -3.79 -11.07 -38.45
N SER A 13 -3.15 -11.86 -37.58
CA SER A 13 -3.53 -12.01 -36.19
C SER A 13 -3.30 -10.66 -35.49
N ILE A 14 -4.33 -9.83 -35.42
CA ILE A 14 -4.37 -8.73 -34.47
C ILE A 14 -4.54 -9.38 -33.10
N ALA A 15 -3.41 -9.77 -32.50
CA ALA A 15 -3.36 -10.14 -31.11
C ALA A 15 -3.87 -8.94 -30.32
N ALA A 16 -5.08 -9.08 -29.78
CA ALA A 16 -5.62 -8.14 -28.83
C ALA A 16 -4.56 -7.93 -27.73
N CYS A 17 -4.08 -6.70 -27.60
CA CYS A 17 -3.45 -6.24 -26.37
C CYS A 17 -4.54 -6.21 -25.28
N THR A 18 -4.97 -7.37 -24.82
CA THR A 18 -5.54 -7.50 -23.48
C THR A 18 -4.38 -7.21 -22.54
N GLN A 19 -4.23 -5.94 -22.16
CA GLN A 19 -3.57 -5.57 -20.91
C GLN A 19 -4.46 -6.15 -19.81
N THR A 20 -4.30 -7.44 -19.56
CA THR A 20 -4.75 -8.05 -18.31
C THR A 20 -3.90 -7.36 -17.25
N ASN A 21 -4.51 -6.41 -16.55
CA ASN A 21 -4.03 -5.95 -15.26
C ASN A 21 -3.99 -7.19 -14.37
N ASN A 22 -2.87 -7.91 -14.44
CA ASN A 22 -2.62 -9.06 -13.61
C ASN A 22 -2.50 -8.51 -12.19
N ILE A 23 -3.63 -8.51 -11.48
CA ILE A 23 -3.68 -8.41 -10.03
C ILE A 23 -3.17 -9.75 -9.51
N SER A 24 -1.87 -10.03 -9.69
CA SER A 24 -1.23 -11.14 -9.04
C SER A 24 -0.85 -10.68 -7.64
N GLY A 25 -1.58 -11.17 -6.64
CA GLY A 25 -1.16 -11.06 -5.25
C GLY A 25 0.29 -11.52 -5.15
N ASN A 26 1.18 -10.60 -4.80
CA ASN A 26 2.61 -10.86 -4.89
C ASN A 26 3.02 -11.80 -3.75
N GLN A 27 3.43 -13.05 -4.08
CA GLN A 27 4.04 -13.96 -3.09
C GLN A 27 5.40 -13.46 -2.57
N ASN A 28 5.96 -12.41 -3.18
CA ASN A 28 7.22 -11.79 -2.78
C ASN A 28 7.03 -10.54 -1.90
N ALA A 29 5.80 -10.20 -1.51
CA ALA A 29 5.56 -9.06 -0.65
C ALA A 29 4.55 -9.34 0.47
N GLU A 30 4.86 -8.87 1.67
CA GLU A 30 3.95 -8.90 2.82
C GLU A 30 3.73 -7.50 3.37
N ALA A 31 2.48 -7.15 3.69
CA ALA A 31 2.13 -5.83 4.20
C ALA A 31 1.32 -5.89 5.50
N VAL A 32 1.75 -5.11 6.49
CA VAL A 32 1.06 -4.87 7.76
C VAL A 32 0.89 -3.36 7.94
N ALA A 33 -0.31 -2.90 8.26
CA ALA A 33 -0.59 -1.50 8.51
C ALA A 33 -0.78 -1.24 10.00
N THR A 34 -0.31 -0.08 10.43
CA THR A 34 -0.57 0.49 11.75
C THR A 34 -1.26 1.84 11.60
N TYR A 35 -1.99 2.24 12.61
CA TYR A 35 -2.52 3.59 12.72
C TYR A 35 -2.52 4.09 14.15
N TYR A 36 -2.39 5.40 14.30
CA TYR A 36 -2.58 6.07 15.57
C TYR A 36 -3.36 7.36 15.36
N TYR A 37 -4.01 7.82 16.43
CA TYR A 37 -4.67 9.11 16.43
C TYR A 37 -3.66 10.17 16.89
N ARG A 38 -3.45 11.18 16.05
CA ARG A 38 -2.72 12.37 16.43
C ARG A 38 -3.69 13.27 17.18
N LEU A 39 -3.58 13.27 18.51
CA LEU A 39 -4.26 14.25 19.34
C LEU A 39 -3.53 15.59 19.23
N PRO A 40 -4.21 16.69 18.88
CA PRO A 40 -3.57 18.00 18.88
C PRO A 40 -3.14 18.35 20.31
N GLY A 41 -1.90 18.80 20.48
CA GLY A 41 -1.36 19.23 21.77
C GLY A 41 -1.94 20.56 22.29
N THR A 42 -2.85 21.16 21.52
CA THR A 42 -3.54 22.41 21.86
C THR A 42 -5.03 22.22 21.60
N ILE A 43 -5.86 22.55 22.60
CA ILE A 43 -7.32 22.56 22.47
C ILE A 43 -7.69 23.83 21.71
N ALA A 44 -8.22 23.68 20.49
CA ALA A 44 -8.74 24.81 19.74
C ALA A 44 -10.01 25.33 20.43
N VAL A 45 -10.17 26.65 20.50
CA VAL A 45 -11.37 27.29 21.05
C VAL A 45 -12.00 28.19 20.00
N ASP A 46 -13.33 28.35 20.06
CA ASP A 46 -14.06 29.30 19.23
C ASP A 46 -13.84 30.74 19.68
N GLU A 47 -14.46 31.70 18.99
CA GLU A 47 -14.37 33.14 19.32
C GLU A 47 -14.91 33.48 20.72
N ASN A 48 -15.69 32.59 21.34
CA ASN A 48 -16.26 32.73 22.68
C ASN A 48 -15.49 31.95 23.75
N GLY A 49 -14.40 31.26 23.38
CA GLY A 49 -13.61 30.44 24.28
C GLY A 49 -14.20 29.05 24.55
N ASN A 50 -15.23 28.62 23.80
CA ASN A 50 -15.72 27.25 23.92
C ASN A 50 -14.77 26.30 23.20
N GLU A 51 -14.55 25.13 23.79
CA GLU A 51 -13.73 24.09 23.17
C GLU A 51 -14.34 23.65 21.83
N ILE A 52 -13.52 23.68 20.79
CA ILE A 52 -13.84 23.08 19.51
C ILE A 52 -13.45 21.60 19.61
N PRO A 53 -14.35 20.66 19.30
CA PRO A 53 -14.02 19.24 19.28
C PRO A 53 -12.75 19.00 18.45
N PRO A 54 -11.72 18.34 19.00
CA PRO A 54 -10.47 18.14 18.30
C PRO A 54 -10.74 17.35 17.01
N ILE A 55 -10.22 17.87 15.90
CA ILE A 55 -10.18 17.11 14.66
C ILE A 55 -9.21 15.96 14.89
N ILE A 56 -9.73 14.74 14.98
CA ILE A 56 -8.91 13.55 15.13
C ILE A 56 -8.25 13.27 13.78
N ASP A 57 -6.95 13.52 13.70
CA ASP A 57 -6.14 13.13 12.55
C ASP A 57 -5.67 11.68 12.74
N THR A 58 -5.91 10.83 11.73
CA THR A 58 -5.49 9.43 11.75
C THR A 58 -4.27 9.28 10.87
N VAL A 59 -3.14 8.94 11.46
CA VAL A 59 -1.91 8.68 10.71
C VAL A 59 -1.80 7.19 10.46
N TYR A 60 -1.62 6.81 9.19
CA TYR A 60 -1.40 5.42 8.79
C TYR A 60 0.05 5.21 8.35
N THR A 61 0.64 4.10 8.82
CA THR A 61 1.95 3.63 8.39
C THR A 61 1.83 2.17 7.95
N VAL A 62 2.30 1.84 6.76
CA VAL A 62 2.33 0.47 6.23
C VAL A 62 3.77 -0.02 6.20
N TYR A 63 4.02 -1.15 6.85
CA TYR A 63 5.26 -1.89 6.78
C TYR A 63 5.14 -2.91 5.66
N VAL A 64 6.02 -2.81 4.66
CA VAL A 64 6.02 -3.72 3.51
C VAL A 64 7.37 -4.40 3.41
N ILE A 65 7.36 -5.73 3.43
CA ILE A 65 8.54 -6.55 3.17
C ILE A 65 8.51 -6.93 1.70
N THR A 66 9.60 -6.69 0.97
CA THR A 66 9.77 -7.14 -0.42
C THR A 66 11.06 -7.92 -0.59
N LYS A 67 11.07 -8.94 -1.46
CA LYS A 67 12.34 -9.59 -1.87
C LYS A 67 13.12 -8.73 -2.87
N ASP A 68 12.39 -8.03 -3.73
CA ASP A 68 12.95 -7.22 -4.81
C ASP A 68 12.96 -5.73 -4.45
N SER A 69 13.74 -4.95 -5.21
CA SER A 69 13.72 -3.49 -5.11
C SER A 69 12.42 -2.94 -5.67
N VAL A 70 11.77 -2.04 -4.93
CA VAL A 70 10.62 -1.27 -5.41
C VAL A 70 11.13 -0.06 -6.18
N ASP A 71 10.64 0.15 -7.39
CA ASP A 71 10.99 1.28 -8.24
C ASP A 71 10.19 2.52 -7.83
N HIS A 72 8.89 2.34 -7.57
CA HIS A 72 7.97 3.42 -7.28
C HIS A 72 6.81 2.95 -6.39
N TRP A 73 6.45 3.79 -5.42
CA TRP A 73 5.27 3.62 -4.57
C TRP A 73 4.15 4.49 -5.11
N GLU A 74 2.97 3.91 -5.28
CA GLU A 74 1.85 4.58 -5.92
C GLU A 74 0.82 4.98 -4.87
N THR A 75 -0.23 4.19 -4.74
CA THR A 75 -1.42 4.49 -3.95
C THR A 75 -1.63 3.38 -2.93
N ALA A 76 -2.16 3.71 -1.76
CA ALA A 76 -2.72 2.74 -0.82
C ALA A 76 -4.23 2.96 -0.68
N CYS A 77 -4.97 1.89 -0.44
CA CYS A 77 -6.34 1.94 0.00
C CYS A 77 -6.41 1.35 1.40
N ILE A 78 -7.03 2.05 2.35
CA ILE A 78 -7.32 1.51 3.67
C ILE A 78 -8.78 1.81 3.98
N LYS A 79 -9.58 0.76 4.19
CA LYS A 79 -11.02 0.87 4.48
C LYS A 79 -11.77 1.76 3.49
N GLY A 80 -11.43 1.66 2.20
CA GLY A 80 -12.06 2.43 1.12
C GLY A 80 -11.62 3.90 0.97
N LYS A 81 -10.70 4.38 1.81
CA LYS A 81 -10.03 5.66 1.62
C LYS A 81 -8.72 5.47 0.85
N TYR A 82 -8.41 6.39 -0.05
CA TYR A 82 -7.22 6.35 -0.87
C TYR A 82 -6.15 7.29 -0.33
N PHE A 83 -4.90 6.88 -0.44
CA PHE A 83 -3.76 7.59 0.11
C PHE A 83 -2.60 7.60 -0.89
N ASP A 84 -1.87 8.71 -0.93
CA ASP A 84 -0.54 8.75 -1.51
C ASP A 84 0.44 8.01 -0.59
N ALA A 85 1.35 7.23 -1.18
CA ALA A 85 2.30 6.38 -0.45
C ALA A 85 3.73 6.94 -0.54
N TYR A 86 4.34 7.22 0.62
CA TYR A 86 5.70 7.72 0.73
C TYR A 86 6.55 6.74 1.54
N ALA A 87 7.51 6.09 0.88
CA ALA A 87 8.28 5.03 1.51
C ALA A 87 9.70 5.45 1.85
N THR A 88 10.18 4.95 2.98
CA THR A 88 11.60 4.97 3.36
C THR A 88 12.06 3.52 3.52
N LEU A 89 13.22 3.18 2.95
CA LEU A 89 13.86 1.89 3.18
C LEU A 89 14.42 1.86 4.60
N SER A 90 14.04 0.86 5.39
CA SER A 90 14.58 0.65 6.73
C SER A 90 15.78 -0.28 6.68
N ASN A 91 16.78 0.01 7.53
CA ASN A 91 17.92 -0.87 7.77
C ASN A 91 17.68 -1.84 8.95
N GLN A 92 16.45 -1.89 9.47
CA GLN A 92 16.08 -2.75 10.60
C GLN A 92 15.72 -4.14 10.12
N ASP A 93 16.23 -5.15 10.82
CA ASP A 93 15.91 -6.56 10.58
C ASP A 93 14.62 -7.01 11.31
N VAL A 94 14.21 -6.26 12.34
CA VAL A 94 12.98 -6.53 13.11
C VAL A 94 12.36 -5.20 13.52
N VAL A 95 11.04 -5.09 13.41
CA VAL A 95 10.25 -4.00 14.00
C VAL A 95 9.28 -4.58 15.01
N ALA A 96 9.41 -4.17 16.27
CA ALA A 96 8.45 -4.51 17.33
C ALA A 96 7.40 -3.42 17.44
N LEU A 97 6.13 -3.80 17.28
CA LEU A 97 4.97 -2.91 17.39
C LEU A 97 4.16 -3.31 18.62
N GLU A 98 3.86 -2.35 19.48
CA GLU A 98 3.01 -2.54 20.65
C GLU A 98 1.59 -2.04 20.37
N SER A 99 0.60 -2.90 20.60
CA SER A 99 -0.83 -2.57 20.45
C SER A 99 -1.29 -1.59 21.53
N ALA A 100 -2.11 -0.62 21.14
CA ALA A 100 -2.83 0.27 22.07
C ALA A 100 -4.08 -0.34 22.68
N GLU A 101 -4.54 -1.45 22.14
CA GLU A 101 -5.70 -2.17 22.66
C GLU A 101 -5.19 -3.19 23.68
N ALA A 102 -5.96 -3.40 24.76
CA ALA A 102 -5.64 -4.26 25.91
C ALA A 102 -5.51 -5.77 25.59
N THR A 103 -5.20 -6.10 24.34
CA THR A 103 -4.97 -7.44 23.81
C THR A 103 -3.53 -7.93 24.00
N ASP A 104 -2.63 -7.10 24.56
CA ASP A 104 -1.19 -7.39 24.74
C ASP A 104 -0.50 -7.90 23.46
N GLU A 105 -1.07 -7.61 22.28
CA GLU A 105 -0.61 -8.19 21.04
C GLU A 105 0.64 -7.45 20.55
N LYS A 106 1.82 -7.97 20.93
CA LYS A 106 3.10 -7.54 20.37
C LYS A 106 3.25 -8.12 18.98
N ILE A 107 3.44 -7.25 17.99
CA ILE A 107 3.61 -7.67 16.60
C ILE A 107 5.06 -7.43 16.24
N ASN A 108 5.78 -8.53 16.06
CA ASN A 108 7.14 -8.50 15.54
C ASN A 108 7.09 -8.71 14.04
N ILE A 109 7.49 -7.69 13.29
CA ILE A 109 7.70 -7.78 11.85
C ILE A 109 9.16 -8.19 11.65
N GLU A 110 9.38 -9.48 11.44
CA GLU A 110 10.70 -10.04 11.14
C GLU A 110 10.97 -9.93 9.64
N VAL A 111 12.14 -9.39 9.28
CA VAL A 111 12.57 -9.26 7.89
C VAL A 111 13.35 -10.52 7.50
N PRO A 112 12.83 -11.35 6.59
CA PRO A 112 13.57 -12.54 6.15
C PRO A 112 14.88 -12.15 5.48
N ARG A 113 15.88 -13.04 5.54
CA ARG A 113 17.15 -12.84 4.82
C ARG A 113 16.90 -12.53 3.35
N GLN A 114 17.69 -11.60 2.81
CA GLN A 114 17.60 -11.11 1.43
C GLN A 114 16.27 -10.41 1.09
N SER A 115 15.48 -10.03 2.09
CA SER A 115 14.32 -9.15 1.92
C SER A 115 14.66 -7.74 2.37
N ARG A 116 13.76 -6.81 2.05
CA ARG A 116 13.87 -5.39 2.35
C ARG A 116 12.61 -4.94 3.07
N LEU A 117 12.77 -4.13 4.10
CA LEU A 117 11.67 -3.53 4.82
C LEU A 117 11.47 -2.08 4.39
N TRP A 118 10.25 -1.76 4.00
CA TRP A 118 9.83 -0.40 3.67
C TRP A 118 8.85 0.09 4.73
N ILE A 119 9.11 1.29 5.25
CA ILE A 119 8.18 2.02 6.11
C ILE A 119 7.49 3.04 5.23
N VAL A 120 6.19 2.82 4.98
CA VAL A 120 5.40 3.64 4.07
C VAL A 120 4.44 4.52 4.87
N SER A 121 4.70 5.82 4.87
CA SER A 121 3.78 6.83 5.41
C SER A 121 2.70 7.16 4.39
N LEU A 122 1.46 7.25 4.85
CA LEU A 122 0.32 7.52 3.99
C LEU A 122 -0.24 8.93 4.20
N SER A 123 -0.51 9.62 3.10
CA SER A 123 -1.20 10.92 3.10
C SER A 123 -2.55 10.78 2.43
N LEU A 124 -3.62 11.30 3.04
CA LEU A 124 -4.98 11.16 2.49
C LEU A 124 -5.08 11.86 1.14
N ARG A 125 -5.44 11.11 0.09
CA ARG A 125 -5.72 11.66 -1.24
C ARG A 125 -7.18 12.08 -1.30
N ILE A 126 -7.42 13.37 -1.53
CA ILE A 126 -8.78 13.96 -1.54
C ILE A 126 -9.49 13.68 -2.88
N ASP A 127 -8.74 13.38 -3.94
CA ASP A 127 -9.25 13.24 -5.30
C ASP A 127 -9.45 11.77 -5.72
N LYS A 128 -10.72 11.35 -5.89
CA LYS A 128 -11.16 9.94 -6.11
C LYS A 128 -11.07 9.45 -7.57
N LYS A 129 -9.90 9.49 -8.23
CA LYS A 129 -9.77 9.05 -9.64
C LYS A 129 -8.84 7.86 -9.87
N GLU A 130 -8.95 6.80 -9.07
CA GLU A 130 -8.35 5.51 -9.45
C GLU A 130 -9.39 4.38 -9.55
N PRO A 131 -9.24 3.48 -10.53
CA PRO A 131 -10.11 2.33 -10.68
C PRO A 131 -9.95 1.40 -9.46
N ARG A 132 -11.09 1.09 -8.83
CA ARG A 132 -11.18 0.14 -7.72
C ARG A 132 -10.85 -1.26 -8.25
N PRO A 133 -9.98 -2.06 -7.60
CA PRO A 133 -9.87 -3.47 -7.95
C PRO A 133 -11.23 -4.15 -7.75
N GLU A 134 -11.64 -4.98 -8.71
CA GLU A 134 -12.98 -5.61 -8.76
C GLU A 134 -13.22 -6.61 -7.61
N HIS A 135 -12.18 -7.02 -6.89
CA HIS A 135 -12.25 -7.95 -5.76
C HIS A 135 -11.93 -7.30 -4.42
N GLU A 136 -12.67 -7.72 -3.39
CA GLU A 136 -12.86 -7.21 -2.03
C GLU A 136 -11.60 -7.10 -1.12
N THR A 137 -10.47 -6.62 -1.61
CA THR A 137 -9.41 -6.18 -0.69
C THR A 137 -9.79 -4.80 -0.15
N THR A 138 -10.39 -4.79 1.05
CA THR A 138 -10.76 -3.55 1.77
C THR A 138 -9.56 -2.66 2.05
N SER A 139 -8.35 -3.25 2.15
CA SER A 139 -7.09 -2.52 2.30
C SER A 139 -5.95 -3.15 1.50
N TRP A 140 -5.19 -2.34 0.77
CA TRP A 140 -4.06 -2.75 -0.08
C TRP A 140 -3.06 -1.61 -0.28
N ILE A 141 -1.87 -1.94 -0.73
CA ILE A 141 -0.85 -0.97 -1.18
C ILE A 141 -0.34 -1.34 -2.58
N ALA A 142 -0.23 -0.34 -3.46
CA ALA A 142 0.26 -0.48 -4.82
C ALA A 142 1.68 0.04 -4.98
N PHE A 143 2.50 -0.70 -5.70
CA PHE A 143 3.88 -0.33 -6.02
C PHE A 143 4.35 -1.03 -7.28
N THR A 144 5.42 -0.51 -7.88
CA THR A 144 6.00 -1.04 -9.12
C THR A 144 7.37 -1.67 -8.85
N ILE A 145 7.60 -2.87 -9.39
CA ILE A 145 8.89 -3.58 -9.39
C ILE A 145 9.22 -3.98 -10.83
N ALA A 146 10.40 -3.62 -11.32
CA ALA A 146 10.84 -3.87 -12.69
C ALA A 146 9.80 -3.44 -13.74
N GLY A 147 9.20 -2.27 -13.54
CA GLY A 147 8.16 -1.70 -14.43
C GLY A 147 6.80 -2.41 -14.41
N LYS A 148 6.59 -3.39 -13.53
CA LYS A 148 5.28 -4.06 -13.33
C LYS A 148 4.63 -3.57 -12.05
N ARG A 149 3.36 -3.18 -12.15
CA ARG A 149 2.52 -2.80 -11.01
C ARG A 149 2.09 -4.02 -10.22
N TYR A 150 2.18 -3.94 -8.90
CA TYR A 150 1.73 -4.95 -7.94
C TYR A 150 0.76 -4.34 -6.96
N LEU A 151 -0.24 -5.14 -6.56
CA LEU A 151 -1.16 -4.84 -5.47
C LEU A 151 -0.90 -5.84 -4.35
N CYS A 152 -0.44 -5.35 -3.20
CA CYS A 152 -0.22 -6.15 -2.01
C CYS A 152 -1.37 -5.94 -1.03
N PRO A 153 -2.16 -7.00 -0.71
CA PRO A 153 -3.16 -6.95 0.35
C PRO A 153 -2.53 -6.61 1.70
N ILE A 154 -3.15 -5.70 2.45
CA ILE A 154 -2.74 -5.41 3.83
C ILE A 154 -3.37 -6.48 4.73
N LYS A 155 -2.55 -7.39 5.26
CA LYS A 155 -3.02 -8.56 6.02
C LYS A 155 -3.63 -8.17 7.37
N LYS A 156 -3.12 -7.10 7.98
CA LYS A 156 -3.51 -6.68 9.33
C LYS A 156 -3.45 -5.15 9.46
N LEU A 157 -4.41 -4.59 10.20
CA LEU A 157 -4.47 -3.17 10.54
C LEU A 157 -4.54 -3.04 12.06
N ILE A 158 -3.52 -2.45 12.69
CA ILE A 158 -3.36 -2.40 14.14
C ILE A 158 -3.36 -0.97 14.66
N ARG A 159 -4.05 -0.71 15.77
CA ARG A 159 -3.95 0.57 16.48
C ARG A 159 -2.77 0.54 17.43
N VAL A 160 -1.90 1.55 17.36
CA VAL A 160 -0.72 1.70 18.24
C VAL A 160 -0.82 2.98 19.08
N GLU A 161 -0.18 3.01 20.25
CA GLU A 161 -0.13 4.22 21.10
C GLU A 161 1.00 5.12 20.63
N GLY A 162 0.64 6.31 20.13
CA GLY A 162 1.61 7.29 19.68
C GLY A 162 2.33 6.94 18.38
N ILE A 163 3.38 7.70 18.10
CA ILE A 163 4.22 7.50 16.91
C ILE A 163 5.10 6.28 17.19
N PRO A 164 5.11 5.24 16.33
CA PRO A 164 6.03 4.13 16.50
C PRO A 164 7.47 4.67 16.59
N SER A 165 8.17 4.33 17.67
CA SER A 165 9.60 4.63 17.78
C SER A 165 10.35 3.74 16.78
N VAL A 166 10.79 4.36 15.69
CA VAL A 166 11.70 3.75 14.70
C VAL A 166 13.10 3.75 15.26
#